data_AF-A0A2E6L232-F1
#
_entry.id   AF-A0A2E6L232-F1
#
_cell.length_a   1.000
_cell.length_b   1.000
_cell.length_c   1.000
_cell.angle_alpha   90.00
_cell.angle_beta   90.00
_cell.angle_gamma   90.00
#
_symmetry.space_group_name_H-M   'P 1'
#
loop_
_entity.id
_entity.type
_entity.pdbx_description
1 polymer ?
#
loop_
_entity_poly.entity_id
_entity_poly.type
_entity_poly.pdbx_seq_one_letter_code
_entity_poly.pdbx_strand_id
1 'polypeptide(L)'
;MKRFFSKHSIWALVTVITFVFGKQWSRSSRAKDVSDEGGVGQTGIEYRGALGRSSSVSGRTASSTSVRDSRKAKEGADKPRRDKQLSEDEIDLLVTDSIKSSSPIERRQAMDQILQKMRDSEMSFEDALAIGEALKEQGANDEWELLGYAMGVYQSDEAIAHLGKIPAEERVGFIENIIPGLASENADLAINLFESLEPNEQAKVRPELLRGLVDNDTAIATDYIYDSSDLENYSWRPMAELTRELVKDKGLQPALDWANELPQGPQRRDAWSSAYAVWASKDPVAAGESVNQIPDGTDRNLAINGFVSAHVHKDGEMAMTWIDAISEPGLRDAVTVRVGRQYFQRDPEAATRWYSSSGVAPSIWEQVTNSVEPK
;
A
#
# COMPACT_ATOMS: atom_id res chain seq x y z
N MET A 1 -28.43 -8.06 -44.23
CA MET A 1 -27.74 -9.15 -43.51
C MET A 1 -26.29 -8.72 -43.23
N LYS A 2 -25.91 -8.71 -41.93
CA LYS A 2 -24.58 -8.96 -41.31
C LYS A 2 -23.31 -8.31 -41.93
N ARG A 3 -22.62 -7.41 -41.19
CA ARG A 3 -21.41 -7.62 -40.32
C ARG A 3 -20.11 -7.88 -41.14
N PHE A 4 -18.88 -7.43 -40.86
CA PHE A 4 -18.19 -6.61 -39.84
C PHE A 4 -16.70 -6.46 -40.29
N PHE A 5 -15.94 -5.57 -39.62
CA PHE A 5 -14.47 -5.49 -39.47
C PHE A 5 -13.55 -5.16 -40.67
N SER A 6 -12.79 -4.06 -40.55
CA SER A 6 -11.40 -4.09 -40.04
C SER A 6 -10.67 -2.79 -40.36
N LYS A 7 -10.17 -2.07 -39.34
CA LYS A 7 -9.09 -1.07 -39.50
C LYS A 7 -8.35 -0.91 -38.17
N HIS A 8 -7.20 -1.55 -38.01
CA HIS A 8 -6.09 -0.99 -37.24
C HIS A 8 -4.78 -1.51 -37.80
N SER A 9 -4.11 -0.68 -38.58
CA SER A 9 -2.66 -0.70 -38.76
C SER A 9 -2.20 0.73 -38.94
N ILE A 10 -0.93 0.94 -38.59
CA ILE A 10 -0.03 2.05 -38.93
C ILE A 10 -0.29 3.39 -38.19
N TRP A 11 0.66 4.02 -37.48
CA TRP A 11 2.12 4.06 -37.59
C TRP A 11 2.80 4.34 -36.24
N ALA A 12 4.04 3.84 -36.12
CA ALA A 12 5.05 4.27 -35.15
C ALA A 12 5.88 5.45 -35.71
N LEU A 13 6.41 6.26 -34.77
CA LEU A 13 7.72 6.93 -34.79
C LEU A 13 7.95 8.18 -35.68
N VAL A 14 8.20 9.34 -35.06
CA VAL A 14 9.31 10.29 -35.38
C VAL A 14 9.75 11.05 -34.11
N THR A 15 11.05 11.35 -34.09
CA THR A 15 12.04 11.75 -33.09
C THR A 15 12.07 13.19 -32.54
N VAL A 16 12.79 13.31 -31.41
CA VAL A 16 13.44 14.43 -30.69
C VAL A 16 13.84 15.68 -31.51
N ILE A 17 13.49 16.87 -31.00
CA ILE A 17 14.26 18.14 -31.10
C ILE A 17 14.11 18.93 -29.78
N THR A 18 15.23 19.37 -29.20
CA THR A 18 15.32 20.31 -28.05
C THR A 18 15.29 21.78 -28.47
N PHE A 19 14.80 22.64 -27.56
CA PHE A 19 15.32 23.96 -27.12
C PHE A 19 14.39 25.20 -27.22
N VAL A 20 14.00 25.69 -26.04
CA VAL A 20 13.78 27.06 -25.52
C VAL A 20 13.38 28.19 -26.49
N PHE A 21 12.19 28.78 -26.29
CA PHE A 21 11.93 30.20 -25.93
C PHE A 21 10.41 30.47 -25.97
N GLY A 22 9.89 31.33 -25.07
CA GLY A 22 8.58 31.95 -25.29
C GLY A 22 7.68 32.16 -24.07
N LYS A 23 8.22 32.71 -22.98
CA LYS A 23 7.45 33.46 -21.98
C LYS A 23 6.62 34.53 -22.73
N GLN A 24 5.38 34.78 -22.27
CA GLN A 24 4.52 35.97 -22.55
C GLN A 24 3.24 35.72 -23.36
N TRP A 25 2.22 35.11 -22.73
CA TRP A 25 0.83 35.43 -23.03
C TRP A 25 -0.12 35.09 -21.87
N SER A 26 -0.34 36.03 -20.94
CA SER A 26 -1.67 36.22 -20.32
C SER A 26 -1.70 37.51 -19.49
N ARG A 27 -1.89 38.65 -20.15
CA ARG A 27 -2.56 39.80 -19.52
C ARG A 27 -3.37 40.53 -20.57
N SER A 28 -4.69 40.53 -20.37
CA SER A 28 -5.65 41.60 -20.68
C SER A 28 -7.05 40.98 -20.56
N SER A 29 -8.02 41.52 -19.83
CA SER A 29 -8.11 42.74 -19.03
C SER A 29 -9.52 42.78 -18.40
N ARG A 30 -9.70 43.75 -17.49
CA ARG A 30 -10.94 44.44 -17.05
C ARG A 30 -11.27 44.12 -15.58
N ALA A 31 -11.23 45.06 -14.64
CA ALA A 31 -11.76 46.43 -14.72
C ALA A 31 -10.91 47.51 -13.99
N LYS A 32 -11.15 48.76 -14.44
CA LYS A 32 -10.66 50.08 -14.02
C LYS A 32 -11.04 50.44 -12.57
N ASP A 33 -10.10 50.92 -11.76
CA ASP A 33 -9.77 52.34 -11.44
C ASP A 33 -10.95 53.18 -10.90
N VAL A 34 -10.88 53.58 -9.62
CA VAL A 34 -10.84 54.99 -9.15
C VAL A 34 -10.13 55.06 -7.77
N SER A 35 -9.24 56.05 -7.66
CA SER A 35 -8.50 56.62 -6.52
C SER A 35 -9.31 56.89 -5.24
N ASP A 36 -8.71 56.81 -4.05
CA ASP A 36 -7.94 57.91 -3.44
C ASP A 36 -7.37 57.54 -2.05
N GLU A 37 -6.46 58.37 -1.59
CA GLU A 37 -5.58 58.30 -0.41
C GLU A 37 -6.25 58.11 0.96
N GLY A 38 -5.48 57.53 1.91
CA GLY A 38 -5.52 57.97 3.32
C GLY A 38 -5.83 56.91 4.39
N GLY A 39 -4.77 56.42 5.05
CA GLY A 39 -4.65 56.37 6.52
C GLY A 39 -5.44 55.36 7.37
N VAL A 40 -4.67 54.66 8.24
CA VAL A 40 -5.06 53.93 9.48
C VAL A 40 -5.78 52.59 9.22
N GLY A 41 -5.43 51.44 9.79
CA GLY A 41 -4.47 51.02 10.83
C GLY A 41 -4.96 49.67 11.40
N GLN A 42 -4.02 48.76 11.72
CA GLN A 42 -4.19 47.53 12.53
C GLN A 42 -5.09 46.42 11.92
N THR A 43 -4.85 45.11 12.01
CA THR A 43 -4.14 44.20 12.93
C THR A 43 -3.73 42.92 12.15
N GLY A 44 -2.54 42.36 12.35
CA GLY A 44 -2.32 41.05 13.04
C GLY A 44 -2.65 39.83 12.15
N ILE A 45 -1.80 38.81 11.95
CA ILE A 45 -0.95 38.08 12.90
C ILE A 45 0.18 37.39 12.11
N GLU A 46 1.42 37.55 12.55
CA GLU A 46 2.59 36.75 12.16
C GLU A 46 2.77 35.57 13.13
N TYR A 47 3.14 34.39 12.61
CA TYR A 47 3.78 33.34 13.41
C TYR A 47 5.10 32.94 12.74
N ARG A 48 6.20 33.24 13.44
CA ARG A 48 7.56 32.75 13.14
C ARG A 48 8.14 32.20 14.44
N GLY A 49 8.23 30.87 14.54
CA GLY A 49 8.86 30.19 15.67
C GLY A 49 10.38 30.12 15.48
N ALA A 50 11.13 30.62 16.47
CA ALA A 50 12.57 30.48 16.57
C ALA A 50 12.94 29.57 17.76
N LEU A 51 14.02 28.81 17.53
CA LEU A 51 14.65 27.80 18.38
C LEU A 51 15.19 28.35 19.71
N GLY A 52 15.24 27.49 20.73
CA GLY A 52 15.97 27.69 21.98
C GLY A 52 16.42 26.35 22.58
N ARG A 53 17.68 26.30 23.06
CA ARG A 53 18.45 25.10 23.44
C ARG A 53 18.71 25.02 24.97
N SER A 54 19.03 23.79 25.41
CA SER A 54 19.73 23.34 26.66
C SER A 54 18.85 23.12 27.91
N SER A 55 19.08 22.18 28.84
CA SER A 55 20.29 21.43 29.25
C SER A 55 19.97 20.21 30.17
N SER A 56 20.88 19.21 30.14
CA SER A 56 21.40 18.27 31.19
C SER A 56 20.54 17.34 32.09
N VAL A 57 20.84 16.02 31.96
CA VAL A 57 21.30 15.02 32.97
C VAL A 57 20.45 14.70 34.22
N SER A 58 19.87 13.49 34.31
CA SER A 58 20.35 12.36 35.15
C SER A 58 19.24 11.36 35.52
N GLY A 59 19.53 10.07 35.27
CA GLY A 59 19.10 8.86 35.98
C GLY A 59 17.70 8.73 36.59
N ARG A 60 16.94 7.74 36.10
CA ARG A 60 16.11 6.88 36.95
C ARG A 60 15.70 5.59 36.21
N THR A 61 16.07 4.48 36.82
CA THR A 61 15.57 3.12 36.61
C THR A 61 14.04 3.07 36.68
N ALA A 62 13.40 2.35 35.75
CA ALA A 62 12.02 1.92 35.91
C ALA A 62 11.83 0.53 35.26
N SER A 63 11.60 -0.46 36.13
CA SER A 63 11.02 -1.75 35.80
C SER A 63 9.67 -1.54 35.11
N SER A 64 9.48 -2.11 33.93
CA SER A 64 8.17 -2.20 33.27
C SER A 64 7.44 -3.43 33.77
N THR A 65 6.68 -3.27 34.86
CA THR A 65 5.56 -4.16 35.16
C THR A 65 4.31 -3.47 34.60
N SER A 66 3.96 -3.77 33.35
CA SER A 66 2.68 -3.32 32.76
C SER A 66 1.65 -4.44 32.92
N VAL A 67 1.16 -4.61 34.15
CA VAL A 67 -0.20 -5.10 34.35
C VAL A 67 -1.07 -3.85 34.31
N ARG A 68 -1.69 -3.58 33.16
CA ARG A 68 -2.69 -2.52 33.05
C ARG A 68 -4.06 -3.17 32.91
N ASP A 69 -4.82 -3.05 33.98
CA ASP A 69 -6.20 -3.46 34.19
C ASP A 69 -7.11 -3.27 32.95
N SER A 70 -7.41 -4.37 32.27
CA SER A 70 -8.61 -4.55 31.44
C SER A 70 -9.74 -5.11 32.32
N ARG A 71 -10.21 -4.30 33.28
CA ARG A 71 -11.51 -4.51 33.94
C ARG A 71 -12.20 -3.19 34.21
N LYS A 72 -13.10 -2.83 33.31
CA LYS A 72 -14.32 -2.12 33.69
C LYS A 72 -15.48 -2.50 32.76
N ALA A 73 -16.00 -3.71 32.99
CA ALA A 73 -17.35 -4.05 32.57
C ALA A 73 -18.36 -3.62 33.65
N LYS A 74 -19.36 -2.87 33.20
CA LYS A 74 -20.74 -2.73 33.70
C LYS A 74 -20.99 -2.09 35.08
N GLU A 75 -21.73 -0.98 35.04
CA GLU A 75 -23.00 -0.86 35.79
C GLU A 75 -23.89 0.27 35.23
N GLY A 76 -25.17 -0.05 34.98
CA GLY A 76 -26.29 0.89 35.11
C GLY A 76 -26.84 1.59 33.85
N ALA A 77 -27.75 0.95 33.12
CA ALA A 77 -29.12 1.45 32.93
C ALA A 77 -29.92 0.51 32.01
N ASP A 78 -30.91 -0.15 32.60
CA ASP A 78 -32.01 -0.83 31.93
C ASP A 78 -32.79 0.21 31.11
N LYS A 79 -32.44 0.35 29.83
CA LYS A 79 -33.22 1.09 28.82
C LYS A 79 -34.03 0.07 28.02
N PRO A 80 -35.29 0.35 27.68
CA PRO A 80 -36.08 -0.56 26.86
C PRO A 80 -35.37 -0.75 25.52
N ARG A 81 -35.06 -2.01 25.19
CA ARG A 81 -34.60 -2.44 23.87
C ARG A 81 -35.73 -2.19 22.87
N ARG A 82 -35.88 -0.95 22.39
CA ARG A 82 -36.63 -0.68 21.17
C ARG A 82 -35.79 -1.18 20.01
N ASP A 83 -36.43 -1.92 19.12
CA ASP A 83 -35.82 -2.67 18.02
C ASP A 83 -34.72 -1.86 17.32
N LYS A 84 -33.47 -2.33 17.44
CA LYS A 84 -32.27 -1.76 16.79
C LYS A 84 -32.15 -2.16 15.32
N GLN A 85 -33.24 -2.65 14.75
CA GLN A 85 -33.27 -3.16 13.38
C GLN A 85 -33.73 -2.03 12.47
N LEU A 86 -32.96 -1.78 11.41
CA LEU A 86 -33.41 -0.86 10.37
C LEU A 86 -34.67 -1.45 9.72
N SER A 87 -35.59 -0.59 9.29
CA SER A 87 -36.70 -1.06 8.47
C SER A 87 -36.19 -1.57 7.13
N GLU A 88 -36.91 -2.54 6.54
CA GLU A 88 -36.58 -3.09 5.22
C GLU A 88 -36.49 -1.97 4.16
N ASP A 89 -37.40 -0.99 4.22
CA ASP A 89 -37.39 0.20 3.36
C ASP A 89 -36.12 1.06 3.55
N GLU A 90 -35.61 1.21 4.78
CA GLU A 90 -34.37 1.96 5.04
C GLU A 90 -33.14 1.22 4.49
N ILE A 91 -33.09 -0.10 4.62
CA ILE A 91 -32.01 -0.93 4.08
C ILE A 91 -32.01 -0.82 2.54
N ASP A 92 -33.17 -1.00 1.91
CA ASP A 92 -33.32 -0.92 0.46
C ASP A 92 -32.95 0.47 -0.09
N LEU A 93 -33.32 1.54 0.63
CA LEU A 93 -32.92 2.90 0.28
C LEU A 93 -31.41 3.10 0.38
N LEU A 94 -30.77 2.67 1.47
CA LEU A 94 -29.32 2.82 1.65
C LEU A 94 -28.53 2.03 0.61
N VAL A 95 -28.94 0.79 0.29
CA VAL A 95 -28.34 -0.03 -0.77
C VAL A 95 -28.56 0.61 -2.14
N THR A 96 -29.77 1.07 -2.42
CA THR A 96 -30.10 1.69 -3.71
C THR A 96 -29.33 3.00 -3.90
N ASP A 97 -29.26 3.85 -2.89
CA ASP A 97 -28.60 5.14 -2.99
C ASP A 97 -27.08 4.99 -3.05
N SER A 98 -26.49 4.00 -2.35
CA SER A 98 -25.05 3.73 -2.39
C SER A 98 -24.55 3.19 -3.73
N ILE A 99 -25.41 2.51 -4.51
CA ILE A 99 -25.00 1.89 -5.79
C ILE A 99 -25.61 2.60 -7.00
N LYS A 100 -26.91 2.91 -6.96
CA LYS A 100 -27.72 3.28 -8.13
C LYS A 100 -27.97 4.78 -8.25
N SER A 101 -27.62 5.59 -7.25
CA SER A 101 -27.71 7.05 -7.42
C SER A 101 -26.82 7.49 -8.60
N SER A 102 -27.39 8.33 -9.47
CA SER A 102 -26.64 8.94 -10.57
C SER A 102 -25.54 9.89 -10.09
N SER A 103 -25.66 10.40 -8.87
CA SER A 103 -24.71 11.32 -8.25
C SER A 103 -23.64 10.55 -7.48
N PRO A 104 -22.35 10.68 -7.85
CA PRO A 104 -21.25 10.09 -7.07
C PRO A 104 -21.17 10.61 -5.64
N ILE A 105 -21.69 11.82 -5.36
CA ILE A 105 -21.71 12.41 -4.02
C ILE A 105 -22.75 11.70 -3.17
N GLU A 106 -23.95 11.47 -3.70
CA GLU A 106 -25.03 10.79 -2.97
C GLU A 106 -24.66 9.34 -2.66
N ARG A 107 -24.01 8.64 -3.60
CA ARG A 107 -23.49 7.27 -3.35
C ARG A 107 -22.55 7.22 -2.14
N ARG A 108 -21.61 8.17 -2.05
CA ARG A 108 -20.69 8.30 -0.91
C ARG A 108 -21.43 8.65 0.37
N GLN A 109 -22.39 9.58 0.33
CA GLN A 109 -23.17 9.95 1.51
C GLN A 109 -23.99 8.79 2.06
N ALA A 110 -24.58 7.95 1.19
CA ALA A 110 -25.30 6.75 1.61
C ALA A 110 -24.35 5.75 2.29
N MET A 111 -23.15 5.53 1.73
CA MET A 111 -22.13 4.70 2.37
C MET A 111 -21.69 5.26 3.72
N ASP A 112 -21.42 6.56 3.81
CA ASP A 112 -21.03 7.21 5.07
C ASP A 112 -22.12 7.03 6.16
N GLN A 113 -23.39 7.08 5.77
CA GLN A 113 -24.50 6.82 6.69
C GLN A 113 -24.53 5.37 7.18
N ILE A 114 -24.29 4.38 6.31
CA ILE A 114 -24.18 2.97 6.69
C ILE A 114 -23.08 2.80 7.75
N LEU A 115 -21.87 3.29 7.46
CA LEU A 115 -20.71 3.18 8.35
C LEU A 115 -20.93 3.90 9.68
N GLN A 116 -21.58 5.07 9.66
CA GLN A 116 -21.90 5.82 10.86
C GLN A 116 -22.88 5.06 11.76
N LYS A 117 -23.93 4.45 11.17
CA LYS A 117 -24.88 3.62 11.92
C LYS A 117 -24.21 2.40 12.58
N MET A 118 -23.26 1.76 11.89
CA MET A 118 -22.48 0.67 12.48
C MET A 118 -21.66 1.15 13.67
N ARG A 119 -20.90 2.24 13.49
CA ARG A 119 -20.09 2.85 14.54
C ARG A 119 -20.92 3.23 15.77
N ASP A 120 -22.10 3.81 15.54
CA ASP A 120 -23.00 4.26 16.61
C ASP A 120 -23.85 3.11 17.19
N SER A 121 -23.63 1.87 16.74
CA SER A 121 -24.37 0.66 17.16
C SER A 121 -25.88 0.77 16.94
N GLU A 122 -26.27 1.47 15.87
CA GLU A 122 -27.63 1.69 15.37
C GLU A 122 -28.01 0.73 14.22
N MET A 123 -27.10 -0.16 13.84
CA MET A 123 -27.31 -1.19 12.81
C MET A 123 -26.94 -2.55 13.40
N SER A 124 -27.76 -3.57 13.15
CA SER A 124 -27.44 -4.95 13.53
C SER A 124 -26.38 -5.55 12.61
N PHE A 125 -25.72 -6.63 13.04
CA PHE A 125 -24.77 -7.34 12.18
C PHE A 125 -25.48 -7.99 10.99
N GLU A 126 -26.70 -8.50 11.21
CA GLU A 126 -27.54 -9.08 10.16
C GLU A 126 -27.90 -8.05 9.08
N ASP A 127 -28.25 -6.82 9.46
CA ASP A 127 -28.54 -5.75 8.51
C ASP A 127 -27.28 -5.36 7.73
N ALA A 128 -26.13 -5.25 8.39
CA ALA A 128 -24.85 -4.97 7.73
C ALA A 128 -24.47 -6.08 6.72
N LEU A 129 -24.67 -7.35 7.08
CA LEU A 129 -24.41 -8.47 6.19
C LEU A 129 -25.32 -8.44 4.96
N ALA A 130 -26.63 -8.19 5.14
CA ALA A 130 -27.58 -8.08 4.04
C ALA A 130 -27.22 -6.95 3.06
N ILE A 131 -26.83 -5.78 3.59
CA ILE A 131 -26.33 -4.66 2.78
C ILE A 131 -25.08 -5.08 2.01
N GLY A 132 -24.14 -5.75 2.68
CA GLY A 132 -22.89 -6.19 2.09
C GLY A 132 -23.05 -7.20 0.96
N GLU A 133 -23.92 -8.19 1.14
CA GLU A 133 -24.28 -9.15 0.10
C GLU A 133 -24.88 -8.44 -1.12
N ALA A 134 -25.79 -7.48 -0.90
CA ALA A 134 -26.37 -6.69 -1.97
C ALA A 134 -25.33 -5.83 -2.72
N LEU A 135 -24.37 -5.21 -2.02
CA LEU A 135 -23.25 -4.49 -2.63
C LEU A 135 -22.42 -5.41 -3.53
N LYS A 136 -22.04 -6.58 -3.00
CA LYS A 136 -21.24 -7.58 -3.72
C LYS A 136 -21.96 -8.10 -4.96
N GLU A 137 -23.25 -8.40 -4.87
CA GLU A 137 -24.07 -8.87 -6.00
C GLU A 137 -24.14 -7.84 -7.14
N GLN A 138 -24.11 -6.56 -6.80
CA GLN A 138 -24.14 -5.46 -7.78
C GLN A 138 -22.73 -5.06 -8.27
N GLY A 139 -21.67 -5.74 -7.80
CA GLY A 139 -20.28 -5.47 -8.19
C GLY A 139 -19.66 -4.24 -7.52
N ALA A 140 -20.26 -3.73 -6.44
CA ALA A 140 -19.73 -2.64 -5.63
C ALA A 140 -18.65 -3.18 -4.66
N ASN A 141 -17.54 -3.66 -5.21
CA ASN A 141 -16.51 -4.37 -4.45
C ASN A 141 -15.80 -3.47 -3.43
N ASP A 142 -15.48 -2.23 -3.80
CA ASP A 142 -14.81 -1.27 -2.90
C ASP A 142 -15.71 -0.96 -1.68
N GLU A 143 -17.01 -0.80 -1.93
CA GLU A 143 -18.02 -0.59 -0.90
C GLU A 143 -18.19 -1.82 0.02
N TRP A 144 -18.18 -3.03 -0.56
CA TRP A 144 -18.19 -4.29 0.20
C TRP A 144 -16.94 -4.44 1.09
N GLU A 145 -15.76 -4.11 0.56
CA GLU A 145 -14.50 -4.13 1.31
C GLU A 145 -14.51 -3.15 2.48
N LEU A 146 -15.04 -1.94 2.26
CA LEU A 146 -15.18 -0.92 3.30
C LEU A 146 -16.16 -1.36 4.40
N LEU A 147 -17.27 -2.01 4.02
CA LEU A 147 -18.21 -2.56 4.97
C LEU A 147 -17.62 -3.74 5.76
N GLY A 148 -16.83 -4.59 5.10
CA GLY A 148 -16.04 -5.66 5.73
C GLY A 148 -15.13 -5.15 6.83
N TYR A 149 -14.36 -4.11 6.51
CA TYR A 149 -13.53 -3.41 7.47
C TYR A 149 -14.35 -2.92 8.66
N ALA A 150 -15.49 -2.25 8.42
CA ALA A 150 -16.35 -1.75 9.48
C ALA A 150 -16.96 -2.87 10.34
N MET A 151 -17.32 -4.02 9.75
CA MET A 151 -17.75 -5.20 10.51
C MET A 151 -16.63 -5.71 11.41
N GLY A 152 -15.40 -5.78 10.89
CA GLY A 152 -14.21 -6.16 11.67
C GLY A 152 -13.92 -5.23 12.85
N VAL A 153 -14.17 -3.92 12.71
CA VAL A 153 -13.97 -2.93 13.78
C VAL A 153 -15.12 -2.93 14.80
N TYR A 154 -16.36 -2.81 14.33
CA TYR A 154 -17.50 -2.48 15.19
C TYR A 154 -18.36 -3.67 15.61
N GLN A 155 -18.21 -4.82 14.94
CA GLN A 155 -19.06 -6.01 15.09
C GLN A 155 -18.22 -7.32 15.04
N SER A 156 -17.00 -7.27 15.59
CA SER A 156 -16.03 -8.37 15.49
C SER A 156 -16.52 -9.68 16.12
N ASP A 157 -17.17 -9.61 17.28
CA ASP A 157 -17.71 -10.80 17.97
C ASP A 157 -18.78 -11.48 17.12
N GLU A 158 -19.72 -10.71 16.55
CA GLU A 158 -20.76 -11.21 15.67
C GLU A 158 -20.19 -11.77 14.36
N ALA A 159 -19.22 -11.08 13.76
CA ALA A 159 -18.56 -11.51 12.53
C ALA A 159 -17.81 -12.85 12.71
N ILE A 160 -17.06 -13.00 13.80
CA ILE A 160 -16.36 -14.26 14.12
C ILE A 160 -17.37 -15.38 14.41
N ALA A 161 -18.43 -15.10 15.17
CA ALA A 161 -19.48 -16.09 15.43
C ALA A 161 -20.20 -16.53 14.13
N HIS A 162 -20.30 -15.65 13.14
CA HIS A 162 -20.91 -15.95 11.84
C HIS A 162 -20.08 -16.92 11.00
N LEU A 163 -18.75 -17.00 11.18
CA LEU A 163 -17.89 -17.96 10.45
C LEU A 163 -18.37 -19.41 10.56
N GLY A 164 -18.92 -19.80 11.71
CA GLY A 164 -19.48 -21.14 11.93
C GLY A 164 -20.75 -21.44 11.12
N LYS A 165 -21.38 -20.41 10.54
CA LYS A 165 -22.61 -20.50 9.72
C LYS A 165 -22.31 -20.50 8.22
N ILE A 166 -21.11 -20.11 7.81
CA ILE A 166 -20.70 -19.99 6.41
C ILE A 166 -20.14 -21.34 5.89
N PRO A 167 -20.45 -21.76 4.65
CA PRO A 167 -19.80 -22.88 3.97
C PRO A 167 -18.26 -22.74 3.94
N ALA A 168 -17.52 -23.84 4.01
CA ALA A 168 -16.06 -23.79 4.15
C ALA A 168 -15.37 -23.04 2.98
N GLU A 169 -15.90 -23.19 1.78
CA GLU A 169 -15.44 -22.56 0.54
C GLU A 169 -15.61 -21.03 0.53
N GLU A 170 -16.54 -20.48 1.32
CA GLU A 170 -16.84 -19.05 1.38
C GLU A 170 -16.19 -18.37 2.59
N ARG A 171 -15.79 -19.14 3.62
CA ARG A 171 -15.20 -18.62 4.86
C ARG A 171 -13.96 -17.78 4.62
N VAL A 172 -13.03 -18.25 3.78
CA VAL A 172 -11.77 -17.53 3.54
C VAL A 172 -12.04 -16.15 2.96
N GLY A 173 -12.95 -16.03 1.98
CA GLY A 173 -13.31 -14.74 1.39
C GLY A 173 -14.01 -13.81 2.39
N PHE A 174 -14.79 -14.35 3.32
CA PHE A 174 -15.37 -13.54 4.40
C PHE A 174 -14.29 -13.08 5.39
N ILE A 175 -13.33 -13.94 5.74
CA ILE A 175 -12.20 -13.58 6.61
C ILE A 175 -11.33 -12.51 5.97
N GLU A 176 -10.97 -12.67 4.68
CA GLU A 176 -10.23 -11.64 3.91
C GLU A 176 -10.90 -10.27 4.02
N ASN A 177 -12.23 -10.23 4.05
CA ASN A 177 -12.99 -8.99 4.11
C ASN A 177 -12.97 -8.33 5.51
N ILE A 178 -13.11 -9.13 6.58
CA ILE A 178 -13.23 -8.58 7.95
C ILE A 178 -11.89 -8.41 8.67
N ILE A 179 -10.89 -9.23 8.32
CA ILE A 179 -9.62 -9.29 9.06
C ILE A 179 -8.84 -7.96 9.11
N PRO A 180 -8.88 -7.09 8.08
CA PRO A 180 -8.17 -5.81 8.12
C PRO A 180 -8.73 -4.88 9.20
N GLY A 181 -10.06 -4.79 9.31
CA GLY A 181 -10.71 -3.98 10.33
C GLY A 181 -10.58 -4.60 11.72
N LEU A 182 -10.61 -5.93 11.82
CA LEU A 182 -10.34 -6.62 13.08
C LEU A 182 -8.92 -6.36 13.55
N ALA A 183 -7.92 -6.46 12.66
CA ALA A 183 -6.52 -6.24 13.00
C ALA A 183 -6.21 -4.77 13.33
N SER A 184 -6.92 -3.82 12.71
CA SER A 184 -6.74 -2.40 12.98
C SER A 184 -7.19 -1.96 14.38
N GLU A 185 -8.13 -2.68 15.00
CA GLU A 185 -8.62 -2.42 16.36
C GLU A 185 -8.08 -3.44 17.38
N ASN A 186 -7.97 -4.72 17.00
CA ASN A 186 -7.61 -5.84 17.87
C ASN A 186 -6.69 -6.84 17.15
N ALA A 187 -5.41 -6.46 17.06
CA ALA A 187 -4.35 -7.24 16.42
C ALA A 187 -4.25 -8.69 16.93
N ASP A 188 -4.30 -8.92 18.24
CA ASP A 188 -4.19 -10.25 18.83
C ASP A 188 -5.31 -11.18 18.35
N LEU A 189 -6.55 -10.69 18.34
CA LEU A 189 -7.69 -11.49 17.88
C LEU A 189 -7.59 -11.80 16.39
N ALA A 190 -7.14 -10.84 15.57
CA ALA A 190 -6.91 -11.05 14.15
C ALA A 190 -5.81 -12.08 13.87
N ILE A 191 -4.68 -11.99 14.58
CA ILE A 191 -3.57 -12.94 14.44
C ILE A 191 -4.02 -14.35 14.84
N ASN A 192 -4.72 -14.50 15.96
CA ASN A 192 -5.27 -15.81 16.37
C ASN A 192 -6.24 -16.38 15.34
N LEU A 193 -7.11 -15.55 14.75
CA LEU A 193 -8.00 -15.97 13.67
C LEU A 193 -7.19 -16.43 12.44
N PHE A 194 -6.19 -15.65 12.04
CA PHE A 194 -5.32 -15.98 10.92
C PHE A 194 -4.55 -17.29 11.13
N GLU A 195 -3.96 -17.49 12.30
CA GLU A 195 -3.17 -18.69 12.62
C GLU A 195 -4.02 -19.97 12.68
N SER A 196 -5.34 -19.83 12.87
CA SER A 196 -6.28 -20.96 12.79
C SER A 196 -6.51 -21.49 11.38
N LEU A 197 -6.09 -20.74 10.35
CA LEU A 197 -6.27 -21.10 8.94
C LEU A 197 -5.21 -22.09 8.45
N GLU A 198 -5.55 -22.84 7.40
CA GLU A 198 -4.59 -23.71 6.73
C GLU A 198 -3.52 -22.89 5.97
N PRO A 199 -2.28 -23.39 5.78
CA PRO A 199 -1.19 -22.59 5.19
C PRO A 199 -1.47 -21.95 3.83
N ASN A 200 -2.28 -22.61 2.99
CA ASN A 200 -2.71 -22.09 1.70
C ASN A 200 -3.76 -20.97 1.80
N GLU A 201 -4.57 -20.97 2.86
CA GLU A 201 -5.55 -19.93 3.15
C GLU A 201 -4.84 -18.73 3.78
N GLN A 202 -3.93 -18.98 4.73
CA GLN A 202 -3.03 -17.97 5.28
C GLN A 202 -2.31 -17.17 4.19
N ALA A 203 -1.82 -17.84 3.14
CA ALA A 203 -1.17 -17.14 2.03
C ALA A 203 -2.06 -16.13 1.31
N LYS A 204 -3.39 -16.34 1.29
CA LYS A 204 -4.35 -15.41 0.66
C LYS A 204 -4.78 -14.29 1.60
N VAL A 205 -4.94 -14.62 2.89
CA VAL A 205 -5.41 -13.68 3.93
C VAL A 205 -4.30 -12.76 4.43
N ARG A 206 -3.03 -13.18 4.35
CA ARG A 206 -1.90 -12.44 4.95
C ARG A 206 -1.78 -10.98 4.50
N PRO A 207 -1.95 -10.62 3.20
CA PRO A 207 -1.89 -9.22 2.79
C PRO A 207 -2.93 -8.36 3.53
N GLU A 208 -4.14 -8.89 3.70
CA GLU A 208 -5.25 -8.21 4.39
C GLU A 208 -5.02 -8.12 5.91
N LEU A 209 -4.45 -9.16 6.52
CA LEU A 209 -3.99 -9.09 7.91
C LEU A 209 -2.92 -8.00 8.08
N LEU A 210 -1.86 -8.02 7.25
CA LEU A 210 -0.76 -7.06 7.35
C LEU A 210 -1.24 -5.62 7.13
N ARG A 211 -2.17 -5.39 6.21
CA ARG A 211 -2.83 -4.09 6.02
C ARG A 211 -3.46 -3.60 7.33
N GLY A 212 -4.29 -4.43 7.96
CA GLY A 212 -4.92 -4.06 9.22
C GLY A 212 -3.94 -3.88 10.38
N LEU A 213 -2.90 -4.71 10.47
CA LEU A 213 -1.84 -4.53 11.48
C LEU A 213 -1.08 -3.21 11.27
N VAL A 214 -0.84 -2.80 10.02
CA VAL A 214 -0.20 -1.51 9.69
C VAL A 214 -1.09 -0.32 10.07
N ASP A 215 -2.41 -0.45 9.91
CA ASP A 215 -3.40 0.52 10.36
C ASP A 215 -3.41 0.66 11.89
N ASN A 216 -3.18 -0.44 12.62
CA ASN A 216 -3.06 -0.43 14.08
C ASN A 216 -1.71 0.18 14.52
N ASP A 217 -0.61 -0.50 14.22
CA ASP A 217 0.75 -0.08 14.48
C ASP A 217 1.72 -0.88 13.59
N THR A 218 2.56 -0.18 12.82
CA THR A 218 3.60 -0.79 11.99
C THR A 218 4.59 -1.63 12.79
N ALA A 219 4.83 -1.30 14.07
CA ALA A 219 5.66 -2.11 14.96
C ALA A 219 5.05 -3.50 15.19
N ILE A 220 3.73 -3.60 15.40
CA ILE A 220 3.04 -4.89 15.61
C ILE A 220 3.12 -5.75 14.36
N ALA A 221 2.90 -5.18 13.17
CA ALA A 221 3.06 -5.91 11.91
C ALA A 221 4.50 -6.42 11.72
N THR A 222 5.48 -5.64 12.16
CA THR A 222 6.90 -6.00 12.10
C THR A 222 7.21 -7.15 13.05
N ASP A 223 6.85 -7.02 14.32
CA ASP A 223 7.07 -8.03 15.36
C ASP A 223 6.42 -9.36 14.98
N TYR A 224 5.16 -9.33 14.51
CA TYR A 224 4.48 -10.51 14.00
C TYR A 224 5.26 -11.23 12.89
N ILE A 225 5.84 -10.50 11.93
CA ILE A 225 6.65 -11.13 10.87
C ILE A 225 7.94 -11.74 11.43
N TYR A 226 8.61 -11.06 12.36
CA TYR A 226 9.81 -11.59 13.01
C TYR A 226 9.52 -12.88 13.80
N ASP A 227 8.37 -12.95 14.46
CA ASP A 227 8.00 -14.09 15.30
C ASP A 227 7.45 -15.26 14.48
N SER A 228 6.71 -14.99 13.40
CA SER A 228 6.02 -16.01 12.60
C SER A 228 6.85 -16.58 11.45
N SER A 229 7.94 -15.93 11.07
CA SER A 229 8.71 -16.29 9.87
C SER A 229 10.14 -16.71 10.18
N ASP A 230 10.58 -17.80 9.54
CA ASP A 230 12.00 -18.14 9.49
C ASP A 230 12.71 -17.18 8.52
N LEU A 231 13.16 -16.07 9.08
CA LEU A 231 13.90 -15.03 8.38
C LEU A 231 15.36 -15.43 8.11
N GLU A 232 15.88 -16.47 8.78
CA GLU A 232 17.23 -16.99 8.54
C GLU A 232 17.28 -17.82 7.25
N ASN A 233 16.20 -18.52 6.90
CA ASN A 233 16.05 -19.28 5.66
C ASN A 233 15.46 -18.47 4.48
N TYR A 234 15.64 -17.14 4.46
CA TYR A 234 15.30 -16.28 3.31
C TYR A 234 13.81 -16.30 2.88
N SER A 235 12.87 -16.53 3.80
CA SER A 235 11.46 -16.21 3.53
C SER A 235 11.27 -14.68 3.56
N TRP A 236 11.77 -13.99 2.53
CA TRP A 236 11.70 -12.53 2.41
C TRP A 236 10.29 -12.03 2.05
N ARG A 237 9.40 -12.93 1.61
CA ARG A 237 8.07 -12.59 1.08
C ARG A 237 7.23 -11.78 2.07
N PRO A 238 7.10 -12.15 3.37
CA PRO A 238 6.32 -11.37 4.31
C PRO A 238 6.87 -9.95 4.51
N MET A 239 8.20 -9.78 4.57
CA MET A 239 8.81 -8.44 4.71
C MET A 239 8.55 -7.56 3.48
N ALA A 240 8.62 -8.13 2.27
CA ALA A 240 8.28 -7.40 1.05
C ALA A 240 6.78 -7.11 0.92
N GLU A 241 5.92 -8.00 1.42
CA GLU A 241 4.47 -7.76 1.53
C GLU A 241 4.19 -6.60 2.48
N LEU A 242 4.77 -6.58 3.68
CA LEU A 242 4.67 -5.45 4.61
C LEU A 242 5.20 -4.15 3.99
N THR A 243 6.35 -4.20 3.32
CA THR A 243 6.89 -3.04 2.62
C THR A 243 5.92 -2.50 1.57
N ARG A 244 5.27 -3.39 0.80
CA ARG A 244 4.30 -3.02 -0.22
C ARG A 244 3.09 -2.33 0.40
N GLU A 245 2.57 -2.87 1.50
CA GLU A 245 1.46 -2.24 2.21
C GLU A 245 1.85 -0.87 2.77
N LEU A 246 3.04 -0.72 3.36
CA LEU A 246 3.53 0.58 3.83
C LEU A 246 3.67 1.61 2.70
N VAL A 247 4.19 1.23 1.54
CA VAL A 247 4.28 2.14 0.38
C VAL A 247 2.90 2.49 -0.18
N LYS A 248 1.96 1.53 -0.16
CA LYS A 248 0.59 1.74 -0.64
C LYS A 248 -0.20 2.69 0.27
N ASP A 249 -0.08 2.51 1.59
CA ASP A 249 -0.81 3.25 2.61
C ASP A 249 -0.16 4.62 2.91
N LYS A 250 1.13 4.61 3.28
CA LYS A 250 1.85 5.77 3.83
C LYS A 250 2.80 6.42 2.82
N GLY A 251 3.09 5.76 1.70
CA GLY A 251 4.00 6.24 0.67
C GLY A 251 5.45 5.79 0.87
N LEU A 252 6.33 6.20 -0.05
CA LEU A 252 7.73 5.75 -0.05
C LEU A 252 8.49 6.14 1.21
N GLN A 253 8.45 7.42 1.60
CA GLN A 253 9.33 7.91 2.67
C GLN A 253 9.08 7.21 4.01
N PRO A 254 7.82 7.02 4.48
CA PRO A 254 7.58 6.25 5.70
C PRO A 254 8.05 4.80 5.62
N ALA A 255 7.95 4.15 4.45
CA ALA A 255 8.46 2.79 4.26
C ALA A 255 9.99 2.73 4.32
N LEU A 256 10.70 3.75 3.83
CA LEU A 256 12.16 3.85 3.93
C LEU A 256 12.61 4.16 5.36
N ASP A 257 11.88 5.00 6.07
CA ASP A 257 12.12 5.31 7.48
C ASP A 257 11.98 4.04 8.33
N TRP A 258 10.89 3.29 8.16
CA TRP A 258 10.73 1.96 8.77
C TRP A 258 11.85 0.99 8.39
N ALA A 259 12.23 0.92 7.11
CA ALA A 259 13.31 0.05 6.67
C ALA A 259 14.65 0.38 7.36
N ASN A 260 14.88 1.64 7.73
CA ASN A 260 16.06 2.07 8.47
C ASN A 260 16.06 1.69 9.95
N GLU A 261 14.88 1.47 10.54
CA GLU A 261 14.73 1.03 11.92
C GLU A 261 14.99 -0.48 12.08
N LEU A 262 14.85 -1.24 10.98
CA LEU A 262 15.17 -2.66 10.98
C LEU A 262 16.67 -2.91 11.29
N PRO A 263 16.99 -4.02 11.99
CA PRO A 263 18.37 -4.43 12.20
C PRO A 263 19.16 -4.49 10.88
N GLN A 264 20.45 -4.15 10.97
CA GLN A 264 21.36 -4.25 9.83
C GLN A 264 21.41 -5.71 9.34
N GLY A 265 21.06 -5.93 8.08
CA GLY A 265 20.96 -7.29 7.56
C GLY A 265 20.19 -7.38 6.24
N PRO A 266 19.91 -8.61 5.78
CA PRO A 266 19.13 -8.89 4.58
C PRO A 266 17.76 -8.20 4.58
N GLN A 267 17.05 -8.22 5.71
CA GLN A 267 15.68 -7.71 5.83
C GLN A 267 15.60 -6.20 5.56
N ARG A 268 16.51 -5.41 6.14
CA ARG A 268 16.65 -3.97 5.84
C ARG A 268 16.90 -3.74 4.35
N ARG A 269 17.81 -4.50 3.74
CA ARG A 269 18.14 -4.36 2.31
C ARG A 269 16.94 -4.68 1.43
N ASP A 270 16.22 -5.75 1.75
CA ASP A 270 15.05 -6.22 1.01
C ASP A 270 13.89 -5.23 1.13
N ALA A 271 13.67 -4.65 2.31
CA ALA A 271 12.68 -3.59 2.51
C ALA A 271 12.99 -2.36 1.65
N TRP A 272 14.23 -1.87 1.65
CA TRP A 272 14.67 -0.76 0.79
C TRP A 272 14.42 -1.04 -0.69
N SER A 273 14.90 -2.18 -1.19
CA SER A 273 14.70 -2.56 -2.60
C SER A 273 13.24 -2.79 -2.94
N SER A 274 12.43 -3.37 -2.05
CA SER A 274 11.00 -3.58 -2.25
C SER A 274 10.24 -2.25 -2.30
N ALA A 275 10.60 -1.28 -1.44
CA ALA A 275 9.96 0.03 -1.42
C ALA A 275 10.14 0.76 -2.76
N TYR A 276 11.37 0.76 -3.28
CA TYR A 276 11.67 1.32 -4.61
C TYR A 276 11.04 0.51 -5.75
N ALA A 277 10.97 -0.82 -5.66
CA ALA A 277 10.31 -1.62 -6.67
C ALA A 277 8.80 -1.30 -6.77
N VAL A 278 8.12 -1.18 -5.63
CA VAL A 278 6.69 -0.83 -5.56
C VAL A 278 6.47 0.59 -6.09
N TRP A 279 7.26 1.55 -5.62
CA TRP A 279 7.12 2.94 -6.05
C TRP A 279 7.43 3.13 -7.54
N ALA A 280 8.53 2.55 -8.03
CA ALA A 280 8.92 2.64 -9.43
C ALA A 280 7.92 1.93 -10.38
N SER A 281 7.21 0.91 -9.89
CA SER A 281 6.11 0.30 -10.65
C SER A 281 4.92 1.25 -10.85
N LYS A 282 4.72 2.19 -9.90
CA LYS A 282 3.63 3.18 -9.91
C LYS A 282 4.02 4.47 -10.64
N ASP A 283 5.20 5.00 -10.33
CA ASP A 283 5.74 6.24 -10.92
C ASP A 283 7.23 6.06 -11.25
N PRO A 284 7.54 5.55 -12.45
CA PRO A 284 8.92 5.24 -12.82
C PRO A 284 9.77 6.50 -13.04
N VAL A 285 9.16 7.61 -13.44
CA VAL A 285 9.87 8.87 -13.69
C VAL A 285 10.31 9.46 -12.36
N ALA A 286 9.36 9.63 -11.42
CA ALA A 286 9.68 10.17 -10.11
C ALA A 286 10.65 9.26 -9.33
N ALA A 287 10.51 7.93 -9.49
CA ALA A 287 11.44 6.98 -8.88
C ALA A 287 12.87 7.13 -9.39
N GLY A 288 13.06 7.21 -10.71
CA GLY A 288 14.38 7.42 -11.30
C GLY A 288 15.00 8.77 -10.89
N GLU A 289 14.20 9.83 -10.84
CA GLU A 289 14.64 11.15 -10.38
C GLU A 289 15.10 11.11 -8.92
N SER A 290 14.36 10.42 -8.04
CA SER A 290 14.75 10.24 -6.64
C SER A 290 16.02 9.43 -6.49
N VAL A 291 16.19 8.32 -7.23
CA VAL A 291 17.44 7.54 -7.21
C VAL A 291 18.67 8.40 -7.53
N ASN A 292 18.52 9.38 -8.43
CA ASN A 292 19.60 10.32 -8.78
C ASN A 292 19.88 11.37 -7.71
N GLN A 293 18.97 11.59 -6.76
CA GLN A 293 19.15 12.50 -5.63
C GLN A 293 19.78 11.83 -4.41
N ILE A 294 19.75 10.50 -4.33
CA ILE A 294 20.41 9.75 -3.26
C ILE A 294 21.94 9.84 -3.48
N PRO A 295 22.74 10.19 -2.46
CA PRO A 295 24.19 10.13 -2.55
C PRO A 295 24.68 8.72 -2.85
N ASP A 296 25.83 8.60 -3.52
CA ASP A 296 26.45 7.30 -3.76
C ASP A 296 26.70 6.55 -2.44
N GLY A 297 26.29 5.28 -2.41
CA GLY A 297 26.36 4.44 -1.22
C GLY A 297 25.35 3.30 -1.25
N THR A 298 25.22 2.61 -0.12
CA THR A 298 24.37 1.42 0.02
C THR A 298 22.91 1.70 -0.33
N ASP A 299 22.31 2.76 0.21
CA ASP A 299 20.89 3.05 -0.01
C ASP A 299 20.59 3.34 -1.49
N ARG A 300 21.48 4.06 -2.19
CA ARG A 300 21.37 4.29 -3.65
C ARG A 300 21.45 2.98 -4.43
N ASN A 301 22.39 2.10 -4.06
CA ASN A 301 22.51 0.79 -4.70
C ASN A 301 21.24 -0.06 -4.51
N LEU A 302 20.63 -0.04 -3.32
CA LEU A 302 19.38 -0.75 -3.02
C LEU A 302 18.19 -0.15 -3.75
N ALA A 303 18.14 1.17 -3.89
CA ALA A 303 17.13 1.88 -4.66
C ALA A 303 17.21 1.53 -6.15
N ILE A 304 18.42 1.54 -6.74
CA ILE A 304 18.65 1.06 -8.11
C ILE A 304 18.20 -0.40 -8.25
N ASN A 305 18.59 -1.26 -7.31
CA ASN A 305 18.19 -2.68 -7.31
C ASN A 305 16.65 -2.85 -7.34
N GLY A 306 15.92 -2.07 -6.55
CA GLY A 306 14.46 -2.04 -6.58
C GLY A 306 13.91 -1.53 -7.92
N PHE A 307 14.44 -0.39 -8.39
CA PHE A 307 14.05 0.26 -9.63
C PHE A 307 14.17 -0.67 -10.86
N VAL A 308 15.31 -1.34 -11.02
CA VAL A 308 15.54 -2.25 -12.16
C VAL A 308 14.65 -3.49 -12.07
N SER A 309 14.35 -3.98 -10.86
CA SER A 309 13.45 -5.11 -10.64
C SER A 309 12.03 -4.81 -11.12
N ALA A 310 11.56 -3.57 -10.95
CA ALA A 310 10.24 -3.16 -11.41
C ALA A 310 10.12 -3.08 -12.96
N HIS A 311 11.24 -2.87 -13.65
CA HIS A 311 11.24 -2.49 -15.07
C HIS A 311 11.72 -3.55 -16.04
N VAL A 312 12.53 -4.51 -15.59
CA VAL A 312 13.14 -5.52 -16.46
C VAL A 312 12.13 -6.32 -17.32
N HIS A 313 10.91 -6.53 -16.82
CA HIS A 313 9.82 -7.17 -17.56
C HIS A 313 9.26 -6.33 -18.71
N LYS A 314 9.46 -5.01 -18.70
CA LYS A 314 8.98 -4.06 -19.71
C LYS A 314 10.14 -3.59 -20.59
N ASP A 315 11.24 -3.18 -19.98
CA ASP A 315 12.42 -2.64 -20.66
C ASP A 315 13.69 -3.21 -20.01
N GLY A 316 14.22 -4.27 -20.63
CA GLY A 316 15.40 -4.97 -20.12
C GLY A 316 16.68 -4.19 -20.37
N GLU A 317 16.79 -3.51 -21.51
CA GLU A 317 17.98 -2.73 -21.88
C GLU A 317 18.15 -1.52 -20.95
N MET A 318 17.05 -0.81 -20.66
CA MET A 318 17.06 0.27 -19.67
C MET A 318 17.42 -0.27 -18.28
N ALA A 319 16.83 -1.39 -17.86
CA ALA A 319 17.13 -2.01 -16.57
C ALA A 319 18.62 -2.37 -16.45
N MET A 320 19.21 -2.95 -17.50
CA MET A 320 20.63 -3.29 -17.51
C MET A 320 21.53 -2.04 -17.48
N THR A 321 21.15 -0.97 -18.15
CA THR A 321 21.92 0.30 -18.15
C THR A 321 21.98 0.93 -16.76
N TRP A 322 20.89 0.87 -15.99
CA TRP A 322 20.86 1.41 -14.63
C TRP A 322 21.74 0.63 -13.64
N ILE A 323 22.00 -0.65 -13.89
CA ILE A 323 22.84 -1.48 -13.02
C ILE A 323 24.27 -0.97 -12.94
N ASP A 324 24.78 -0.34 -14.00
CA ASP A 324 26.14 0.24 -14.02
C ASP A 324 26.32 1.35 -12.97
N ALA A 325 25.23 1.99 -12.54
CA ALA A 325 25.24 2.99 -11.48
C ALA A 325 25.35 2.39 -10.06
N ILE A 326 25.28 1.06 -9.91
CA ILE A 326 25.54 0.38 -8.64
C ILE A 326 27.05 0.42 -8.35
N SER A 327 27.39 1.12 -7.28
CA SER A 327 28.77 1.35 -6.86
C SER A 327 29.41 0.13 -6.18
N GLU A 328 28.62 -0.73 -5.55
CA GLU A 328 29.08 -1.96 -4.88
C GLU A 328 29.25 -3.10 -5.90
N PRO A 329 30.47 -3.57 -6.20
CA PRO A 329 30.70 -4.53 -7.28
C PRO A 329 29.98 -5.86 -7.09
N GLY A 330 29.96 -6.41 -5.87
CA GLY A 330 29.31 -7.68 -5.59
C GLY A 330 27.79 -7.63 -5.81
N LEU A 331 27.14 -6.55 -5.35
CA LEU A 331 25.73 -6.32 -5.60
C LEU A 331 25.47 -6.07 -7.09
N ARG A 332 26.30 -5.26 -7.76
CA ARG A 332 26.17 -5.00 -9.20
C ARG A 332 26.17 -6.32 -9.99
N ASP A 333 27.15 -7.17 -9.77
CA ASP A 333 27.28 -8.46 -10.47
C ASP A 333 26.07 -9.37 -10.20
N ALA A 334 25.63 -9.46 -8.93
CA ALA A 334 24.46 -10.25 -8.56
C ALA A 334 23.17 -9.74 -9.25
N VAL A 335 22.99 -8.42 -9.33
CA VAL A 335 21.85 -7.80 -10.01
C VAL A 335 21.95 -7.98 -11.52
N THR A 336 23.14 -7.85 -12.12
CA THR A 336 23.40 -8.14 -13.54
C THR A 336 22.98 -9.56 -13.89
N VAL A 337 23.34 -10.56 -13.09
CA VAL A 337 22.94 -11.96 -13.33
C VAL A 337 21.42 -12.11 -13.27
N ARG A 338 20.79 -11.60 -12.20
CA ARG A 338 19.33 -11.75 -11.98
C ARG A 338 18.51 -11.04 -13.07
N VAL A 339 18.78 -9.77 -13.32
CA VAL A 339 18.07 -8.94 -14.30
C VAL A 339 18.40 -9.40 -15.72
N GLY A 340 19.67 -9.74 -15.99
CA GLY A 340 20.12 -10.24 -17.28
C GLY A 340 19.44 -11.55 -17.65
N ARG A 341 19.29 -12.50 -16.72
CA ARG A 341 18.54 -13.76 -16.95
C ARG A 341 17.13 -13.49 -17.41
N GLN A 342 16.45 -12.59 -16.71
CA GLN A 342 15.06 -12.26 -17.00
C GLN A 342 14.91 -11.52 -18.33
N TYR A 343 15.86 -10.63 -18.64
CA TYR A 343 15.91 -9.98 -19.95
C TYR A 343 16.16 -11.00 -21.07
N PHE A 344 17.14 -11.88 -20.91
CA PHE A 344 17.49 -12.92 -21.87
C PHE A 344 16.34 -13.91 -22.10
N GLN A 345 15.64 -14.34 -21.04
CA GLN A 345 14.46 -15.21 -21.17
C GLN A 345 13.34 -14.59 -22.00
N ARG A 346 13.22 -13.25 -21.97
CA ARG A 346 12.17 -12.52 -22.69
C ARG A 346 12.57 -12.18 -24.12
N ASP A 347 13.82 -11.74 -24.32
CA ASP A 347 14.35 -11.35 -25.62
C ASP A 347 15.85 -11.71 -25.72
N PRO A 348 16.17 -12.96 -26.09
CA PRO A 348 17.55 -13.43 -26.17
C PRO A 348 18.39 -12.64 -27.18
N GLU A 349 17.79 -12.23 -28.29
CA GLU A 349 18.48 -11.50 -29.37
C GLU A 349 18.85 -10.09 -28.92
N ALA A 350 17.93 -9.36 -28.31
CA ALA A 350 18.22 -8.04 -27.77
C ALA A 350 19.20 -8.10 -26.61
N ALA A 351 19.05 -9.06 -25.69
CA ALA A 351 19.99 -9.24 -24.59
C ALA A 351 21.42 -9.56 -25.08
N THR A 352 21.56 -10.38 -26.12
CA THR A 352 22.86 -10.69 -26.73
C THR A 352 23.46 -9.49 -27.46
N ARG A 353 22.64 -8.68 -28.13
CA ARG A 353 23.09 -7.41 -28.73
C ARG A 353 23.59 -6.44 -27.67
N TRP A 354 22.81 -6.25 -26.59
CA TRP A 354 23.21 -5.42 -25.45
C TRP A 354 24.55 -5.90 -24.86
N TYR A 355 24.68 -7.21 -24.62
CA TYR A 355 25.90 -7.79 -24.08
C TYR A 355 27.13 -7.52 -24.96
N SER A 356 26.97 -7.63 -26.29
CA SER A 356 28.06 -7.43 -27.26
C SER A 356 28.65 -6.02 -27.22
N SER A 357 27.86 -5.03 -26.78
CA SER A 357 28.28 -3.64 -26.57
C SER A 357 28.53 -3.29 -25.10
N SER A 358 28.24 -4.21 -24.18
CA SER A 358 28.40 -4.00 -22.74
C SER A 358 29.84 -4.23 -22.29
N GLY A 359 30.20 -3.69 -21.12
CA GLY A 359 31.45 -4.00 -20.43
C GLY A 359 31.35 -5.22 -19.50
N VAL A 360 30.26 -6.00 -19.56
CA VAL A 360 30.04 -7.13 -18.65
C VAL A 360 31.04 -8.24 -18.92
N ALA A 361 31.61 -8.80 -17.84
CA ALA A 361 32.58 -9.89 -17.95
C ALA A 361 31.94 -11.15 -18.56
N PRO A 362 32.67 -11.90 -19.41
CA PRO A 362 32.16 -13.14 -20.00
C PRO A 362 31.67 -14.18 -18.97
N SER A 363 32.29 -14.25 -17.80
CA SER A 363 31.87 -15.15 -16.72
C SER A 363 30.53 -14.77 -16.07
N ILE A 364 30.18 -13.48 -16.07
CA ILE A 364 28.87 -13.00 -15.61
C ILE A 364 27.82 -13.26 -16.68
N TRP A 365 28.16 -13.03 -17.95
CA TRP A 365 27.27 -13.33 -19.07
C TRP A 365 26.96 -14.83 -19.21
N GLU A 366 27.96 -15.68 -19.00
CA GLU A 366 27.76 -17.13 -18.94
C GLU A 366 26.73 -17.51 -17.86
N GLN A 367 26.81 -16.88 -16.68
CA GLN A 367 25.78 -17.08 -15.64
C GLN A 367 24.42 -16.54 -16.06
N VAL A 368 24.34 -15.46 -16.83
CA VAL A 368 23.08 -14.94 -17.38
C VAL A 368 22.43 -15.94 -18.33
N THR A 369 23.20 -16.58 -19.20
CA THR A 369 22.66 -17.48 -20.24
C THR A 369 22.48 -18.92 -19.76
N ASN A 370 23.15 -19.33 -18.69
CA ASN A 370 23.04 -20.68 -18.17
C ASN A 370 21.63 -20.96 -17.63
N SER A 371 20.98 -21.96 -18.21
CA SER A 371 19.74 -22.54 -17.70
C SER A 371 19.96 -22.97 -16.25
N VAL A 372 19.15 -22.46 -15.33
CA VAL A 372 18.98 -23.13 -14.03
C VAL A 372 18.20 -24.39 -14.35
N GLU A 373 18.87 -25.55 -14.38
CA GLU A 373 18.13 -26.81 -14.25
C GLU A 373 17.33 -26.74 -12.95
N PRO A 374 16.01 -26.99 -12.98
CA PRO A 374 15.22 -26.98 -11.76
C PRO A 374 15.78 -28.03 -10.80
N LYS A 375 16.10 -27.61 -9.57
CA LYS A 375 16.34 -28.52 -8.45
C LYS A 375 15.05 -29.17 -8.00
#